data_AF-A0AAV9L6N6-F1
#
_entry.id   AF-A0AAV9L6N6-F1
#
_cell.length_a   1.000
_cell.length_b   1.000
_cell.length_c   1.000
_cell.angle_alpha   90.00
_cell.angle_beta   90.00
_cell.angle_gamma   90.00
#
_symmetry.space_group_name_H-M   'P 1'
#
loop_
_entity.id
_entity.type
_entity.pdbx_description
1 polymer ?
#
loop_
_entity_poly.entity_id
_entity_poly.type
_entity_poly.pdbx_seq_one_letter_code
_entity_poly.pdbx_strand_id
1 'polypeptide(L)'
;MMLPKHRMILWIASQNRILTKERVNRLNISVDDLTCCLCEEDEIETQTHLFAKRGWISEIRIALSIWSGLYLHQRGVIQNLKWFQRRRWNTYVTLLQKSS
;
A
#
# COMPACT_ATOMS: atom_id res chain seq x y z
N MET A 1 -5.51 -16.34 -4.12
CA MET A 1 -6.60 -16.08 -3.14
C MET A 1 -6.11 -15.07 -2.10
N MET A 2 -6.84 -13.99 -1.80
CA MET A 2 -6.43 -13.06 -0.73
C MET A 2 -6.78 -13.64 0.64
N LEU A 3 -5.76 -13.85 1.48
CA LEU A 3 -5.93 -14.32 2.85
C LEU A 3 -6.71 -13.31 3.71
N PRO A 4 -7.48 -13.76 4.72
CA PRO A 4 -8.22 -12.87 5.62
C PRO A 4 -7.34 -11.77 6.24
N LYS A 5 -6.12 -12.13 6.68
CA LYS A 5 -5.15 -11.17 7.23
C LYS A 5 -4.80 -10.02 6.25
N HIS A 6 -4.68 -10.30 4.96
CA HIS A 6 -4.39 -9.28 3.95
C HIS A 6 -5.55 -8.32 3.77
N ARG A 7 -6.79 -8.82 3.83
CA ARG A 7 -8.00 -7.99 3.75
C ARG A 7 -8.12 -7.08 4.96
N MET A 8 -7.84 -7.60 6.15
CA MET A 8 -7.83 -6.82 7.39
C MET A 8 -6.79 -5.69 7.33
N ILE A 9 -5.54 -6.02 6.97
CA ILE A 9 -4.47 -5.02 6.82
C ILE A 9 -4.87 -3.96 5.79
N LEU A 10 -5.40 -4.36 4.63
CA LEU A 10 -5.83 -3.44 3.58
C LEU A 10 -6.99 -2.54 4.04
N TRP A 11 -7.94 -3.07 4.80
CA TRP A 11 -9.07 -2.31 5.35
C TRP A 11 -8.58 -1.28 6.37
N ILE A 12 -7.76 -1.70 7.35
CA ILE A 12 -7.15 -0.79 8.33
C ILE A 12 -6.32 0.30 7.61
N ALA A 13 -5.56 -0.10 6.59
CA ALA A 13 -4.77 0.83 5.78
C ALA A 13 -5.64 1.84 5.04
N SER A 14 -6.78 1.42 4.49
CA SER A 14 -7.70 2.33 3.79
C SER A 14 -8.30 3.41 4.70
N GLN A 15 -8.31 3.17 6.01
CA GLN A 15 -8.81 4.09 7.03
C GLN A 15 -7.71 4.94 7.66
N ASN A 16 -6.46 4.85 7.18
CA ASN A 16 -5.27 5.47 7.80
C ASN A 16 -5.09 5.08 9.28
N ARG A 17 -5.45 3.83 9.65
CA ARG A 17 -5.41 3.33 11.03
C ARG A 17 -4.32 2.29 11.28
N ILE A 18 -3.35 2.14 10.38
CA ILE A 18 -2.20 1.26 10.63
C ILE A 18 -1.41 1.81 11.82
N LEU A 19 -1.00 0.91 12.72
CA LEU A 19 -0.18 1.22 13.89
C LEU A 19 1.26 1.48 13.47
N THR A 20 1.51 2.65 12.89
CA THR A 20 2.86 3.13 12.60
C THR A 20 3.46 3.82 13.83
N LYS A 21 4.78 3.91 13.93
CA LYS A 21 5.46 4.68 15.00
C LYS A 21 4.91 6.11 15.16
N GLU A 22 4.64 6.80 14.05
CA GLU A 22 3.98 8.11 14.06
C GLU A 22 2.60 8.08 14.76
N ARG A 23 1.79 7.06 14.49
CA ARG A 23 0.47 6.91 15.13
C ARG A 23 0.57 6.51 16.59
N VAL A 24 1.51 5.64 16.96
CA VAL A 24 1.76 5.24 18.35
C VAL A 24 2.17 6.47 19.17
N ASN A 25 3.06 7.30 18.65
CA ASN A 25 3.45 8.56 19.30
C ASN A 25 2.26 9.51 19.49
N ARG A 26 1.38 9.65 18.48
CA ARG A 26 0.12 10.43 18.61
C ARG A 26 -0.86 9.91 19.66
N LEU A 27 -0.72 8.66 20.08
CA LEU A 27 -1.52 8.06 21.16
C LEU A 27 -0.86 8.24 22.54
N ASN A 28 0.19 9.06 22.64
CA ASN A 28 1.00 9.29 23.84
C ASN A 28 1.63 8.01 24.40
N ILE A 29 1.95 7.05 23.52
CA ILE A 29 2.69 5.85 23.86
C ILE A 29 4.16 6.11 23.47
N SER A 30 5.09 5.91 24.41
CA SER A 30 6.53 6.11 24.15
C SER A 30 7.00 5.21 23.02
N VAL A 31 7.78 5.79 22.11
CA VAL A 31 8.47 5.09 21.03
C VAL A 31 9.95 5.41 21.20
N ASP A 32 10.70 4.44 21.73
CA ASP A 32 12.11 4.65 22.10
C ASP A 32 13.04 4.74 20.88
N ASP A 33 12.66 4.08 19.79
CA ASP A 33 13.39 4.05 18.53
C ASP A 33 12.48 4.56 17.41
N LEU A 34 12.92 5.60 16.67
CA LEU A 34 12.16 6.18 15.56
C LEU A 34 12.50 5.55 14.20
N THR A 35 13.55 4.73 14.11
CA THR A 35 14.01 4.08 12.87
C THR A 35 12.93 3.17 12.30
N CYS A 36 12.72 3.17 10.99
CA CYS A 36 11.70 2.31 10.39
C CYS A 36 12.13 0.83 10.47
N CYS A 37 11.28 -0.04 11.03
CA CYS A 37 11.59 -1.47 11.18
C CYS A 37 11.63 -2.26 9.86
N LEU A 38 11.25 -1.66 8.72
CA LEU A 38 11.22 -2.33 7.42
C LEU A 38 12.39 -1.97 6.51
N CYS A 39 12.85 -0.72 6.55
CA CYS A 39 13.98 -0.27 5.72
C CYS A 39 15.23 0.05 6.55
N GLU A 40 15.14 0.04 7.87
CA GLU A 40 16.24 0.38 8.79
C GLU A 40 16.81 1.80 8.55
N GLU A 41 16.05 2.65 7.86
CA GLU A 41 16.38 4.06 7.66
C GLU A 41 15.96 4.87 8.90
N ASP A 42 16.73 5.93 9.20
CA ASP A 42 16.45 6.88 10.28
C ASP A 42 15.28 7.83 9.92
N GLU A 43 14.16 7.23 9.53
CA GLU A 43 12.91 7.90 9.23
C GLU A 43 11.77 7.28 10.04
N ILE A 44 10.91 8.15 10.58
CA ILE A 44 9.72 7.73 11.31
C ILE A 44 8.77 6.92 10.43
N GLU A 45 8.33 5.78 10.95
CA GLU A 45 7.33 4.95 10.28
C GLU A 45 6.00 5.74 10.16
N THR A 46 5.65 6.08 8.92
CA THR A 46 4.36 6.65 8.53
C THR A 46 3.69 5.75 7.52
N GLN A 47 2.37 5.87 7.35
CA GLN A 47 1.68 5.08 6.34
C GLN A 47 2.16 5.41 4.92
N THR A 48 2.49 6.67 4.67
CA THR A 48 3.09 7.11 3.40
C THR A 48 4.45 6.47 3.20
N HIS A 49 5.27 6.37 4.25
CA HIS A 49 6.55 5.66 4.20
C HIS A 49 6.35 4.17 3.88
N LEU A 50 5.44 3.47 4.58
CA LEU A 50 5.15 2.05 4.36
C LEU A 50 4.64 1.70 2.95
N PHE A 51 3.84 2.57 2.33
CA PHE A 51 3.10 2.22 1.10
C PHE A 51 3.39 3.12 -0.11
N ALA A 52 4.02 4.28 0.03
CA ALA A 52 4.14 5.25 -1.05
C ALA A 52 5.55 5.80 -1.26
N LYS A 53 6.38 5.88 -0.22
CA LYS A 53 7.73 6.47 -0.28
C LYS A 53 8.73 5.49 -0.91
N ARG A 54 9.88 6.04 -1.35
CA ARG A 54 11.06 5.27 -1.77
C ARG A 54 11.73 4.66 -0.53
N GLY A 55 12.41 3.54 -0.71
CA GLY A 55 12.92 2.66 0.34
C GLY A 55 12.53 1.19 0.06
N TRP A 56 12.41 0.38 1.10
CA TRP A 56 12.08 -1.06 1.00
C TRP A 56 10.89 -1.38 0.07
N ILE A 57 9.78 -0.64 0.19
CA ILE A 57 8.57 -0.91 -0.62
C ILE A 57 8.79 -0.66 -2.12
N SER A 58 9.72 0.21 -2.48
CA SER A 58 10.03 0.51 -3.88
C SER A 58 10.78 -0.63 -4.55
N GLU A 59 11.69 -1.30 -3.84
CA GLU A 59 12.41 -2.47 -4.31
C GLU A 59 11.45 -3.63 -4.55
N ILE A 60 10.55 -3.89 -3.61
CA ILE A 60 9.51 -4.90 -3.75
C ILE A 60 8.61 -4.61 -4.96
N ARG A 61 8.23 -3.35 -5.17
CA ARG A 61 7.43 -2.97 -6.33
C ARG A 61 8.16 -3.22 -7.64
N ILE A 62 9.46 -2.92 -7.72
CA ILE A 62 10.27 -3.19 -8.91
C ILE A 62 10.33 -4.70 -9.15
N ALA A 63 10.68 -5.49 -8.13
CA ALA A 63 10.75 -6.94 -8.23
C ALA A 63 9.41 -7.55 -8.67
N LEU A 64 8.30 -7.12 -8.06
CA LEU A 64 6.96 -7.57 -8.45
C LEU A 64 6.58 -7.11 -9.86
N SER A 65 6.99 -5.91 -10.28
CA SER A 65 6.70 -5.41 -11.63
C SER A 65 7.44 -6.21 -12.68
N ILE A 66 8.71 -6.56 -12.44
CA ILE A 66 9.51 -7.44 -13.30
C ILE A 66 8.88 -8.83 -13.35
N TRP A 67 8.57 -9.41 -12.18
CA TRP A 67 8.02 -10.75 -12.09
C TRP A 67 6.63 -10.89 -12.74
N SER A 68 5.76 -9.90 -12.57
CA SER A 68 4.37 -9.96 -13.08
C SER A 68 4.18 -9.34 -14.46
N GLY A 69 5.17 -8.60 -14.97
CA GLY A 69 5.03 -7.76 -16.17
C GLY A 69 4.08 -6.57 -16.00
N LEU A 70 3.65 -6.26 -14.77
CA LEU A 70 2.72 -5.16 -14.48
C LEU A 70 3.46 -3.97 -13.89
N TYR A 71 3.25 -2.78 -14.45
CA TYR A 71 3.73 -1.55 -13.82
C TYR A 71 2.95 -1.26 -12.54
N LEU A 72 3.62 -1.36 -11.37
CA LEU A 72 3.04 -0.98 -10.09
C LEU A 72 3.34 0.49 -9.78
N HIS A 73 2.28 1.27 -9.65
CA HIS A 73 2.39 2.70 -9.36
C HIS A 73 2.88 2.94 -7.92
N GLN A 74 3.80 3.91 -7.76
CA GLN A 74 4.20 4.42 -6.44
C GLN A 74 3.12 5.34 -5.89
N ARG A 75 2.09 4.76 -5.28
CA ARG A 75 0.92 5.47 -4.75
C ARG A 75 0.60 4.99 -3.33
N GLY A 76 -0.13 5.81 -2.58
CA GLY A 76 -0.72 5.40 -1.30
C GLY A 76 -1.80 4.33 -1.49
N VAL A 77 -2.22 3.70 -0.39
CA VAL A 77 -3.18 2.59 -0.41
C VAL A 77 -4.50 2.98 -1.07
N ILE A 78 -5.10 4.12 -0.69
CA ILE A 78 -6.37 4.60 -1.26
C ILE A 78 -6.25 4.87 -2.76
N GLN A 79 -5.13 5.44 -3.19
CA GLN A 79 -4.90 5.78 -4.60
C GLN A 79 -4.72 4.51 -5.45
N ASN A 80 -4.06 3.49 -4.92
CA ASN A 80 -4.00 2.17 -5.53
C ASN A 80 -5.39 1.53 -5.61
N LEU A 81 -6.16 1.54 -4.52
CA LEU A 81 -7.53 1.00 -4.51
C LEU A 81 -8.42 1.65 -5.56
N LYS A 82 -8.40 2.99 -5.66
CA LYS A 82 -9.13 3.73 -6.70
C LYS A 82 -8.68 3.35 -8.11
N TRP A 83 -7.37 3.17 -8.33
CA TRP A 83 -6.85 2.73 -9.62
C TRP A 83 -7.30 1.31 -9.99
N PHE A 84 -7.24 0.37 -9.04
CA PHE A 84 -7.71 -1.00 -9.25
C PHE A 84 -9.22 -1.05 -9.55
N GLN A 85 -10.03 -0.25 -8.84
CA GLN A 85 -11.46 -0.12 -9.11
C GLN A 85 -11.73 0.39 -10.53
N ARG A 86 -11.05 1.47 -10.94
CA ARG A 86 -11.17 2.02 -12.31
C ARG A 86 -10.74 1.02 -13.38
N ARG A 87 -9.64 0.29 -13.16
CA ARG A 87 -9.17 -0.73 -14.10
C ARG A 87 -10.20 -1.85 -14.28
N ARG A 88 -10.77 -2.35 -13.19
CA ARG A 88 -11.85 -3.36 -13.25
C ARG A 88 -13.09 -2.83 -13.98
N TRP A 89 -13.47 -1.59 -13.69
CA TRP A 89 -14.60 -0.94 -14.38
C TRP A 89 -14.37 -0.84 -15.89
N ASN A 90 -13.19 -0.38 -16.32
CA ASN A 90 -12.86 -0.28 -17.73
C ASN A 90 -12.88 -1.65 -18.42
N THR A 91 -12.33 -2.68 -17.78
CA THR A 91 -12.41 -4.05 -18.30
C THR A 91 -13.86 -4.52 -18.44
N TYR A 92 -14.71 -4.25 -17.46
CA TYR A 92 -16.13 -4.59 -17.52
C TYR A 92 -16.84 -3.88 -18.69
N VAL A 93 -16.61 -2.57 -18.88
CA VAL A 93 -17.19 -1.81 -20.00
C VAL A 93 -16.72 -2.35 -21.35
N THR A 94 -15.43 -2.65 -21.51
CA THR A 94 -14.90 -3.23 -22.76
C THR A 94 -15.46 -4.61 -23.07
N LEU A 95 -15.74 -5.43 -22.04
CA LEU A 95 -16.37 -6.73 -22.22
C LEU A 95 -17.83 -6.59 -22.67
N LEU A 96 -18.59 -5.66 -22.09
CA LEU A 96 -19.96 -5.38 -22.50
C LEU A 96 -20.06 -4.92 -23.97
N GLN A 97 -19.11 -4.11 -24.43
CA GLN A 97 -19.08 -3.60 -25.81
C GLN A 97 -18.71 -4.66 -26.87
N LYS A 98 -18.11 -5.80 -26.45
CA LYS A 98 -17.76 -6.91 -27.36
C LYS A 98 -18.82 -8.03 -27.44
N SER A 99 -19.84 -7.96 -26.59
CA SER A 99 -20.94 -8.93 -26.51
C SER A 99 -22.24 -8.44 -27.20
N SER A 100 -22.17 -7.37 -27.97
CA SER A 100 -23.22 -6.83 -28.85
C SER A 100 -22.69 -6.69 -30.26
#